data_AF-A0A0S7ZCS2-F1
#
_entry.id   AF-A0A0S7ZCS2-F1
#
_cell.length_a   1.000
_cell.length_b   1.000
_cell.length_c   1.000
_cell.angle_alpha   90.00
_cell.angle_beta   90.00
_cell.angle_gamma   90.00
#
_symmetry.space_group_name_H-M   'P 1'
#
loop_
_entity.id
_entity.type
_entity.pdbx_description
1 polymer ?
#
loop_
_entity_poly.entity_id
_entity_poly.type
_entity_poly.pdbx_seq_one_letter_code
_entity_poly.pdbx_strand_id
1 'polypeptide(L)'
;MRKVNPHPDYPPEKGRYVRGNDFSPVVVVIILNRDEDKIPSEIEDLVRTGVEAGAALSGTVQTPNIGIEKIICNVVSNPNIRYAVLSGPESEGHMTG
;
A
#
# COMPACT_ATOMS: atom_id res chain seq x y z
N MET A 1 18.09 13.52 -5.10
CA MET A 1 17.18 13.60 -3.94
C MET A 1 17.81 12.82 -2.79
N ARG A 2 17.82 13.34 -1.55
CA ARG A 2 18.47 12.65 -0.41
C ARG A 2 17.65 11.42 0.00
N LYS A 3 18.29 10.27 0.09
CA LYS A 3 17.70 9.01 0.58
C LYS A 3 18.26 8.68 1.95
N VAL A 4 17.47 8.02 2.77
CA VAL A 4 17.86 7.57 4.12
C VAL A 4 17.52 6.10 4.27
N ASN A 5 18.25 5.38 5.11
CA ASN A 5 17.84 4.02 5.44
C ASN A 5 16.51 4.06 6.21
N PRO A 6 15.51 3.24 5.83
CA PRO A 6 14.30 3.08 6.62
C PRO A 6 14.62 2.61 8.04
N HIS A 7 13.64 2.73 8.95
CA HIS A 7 13.76 2.14 10.27
C HIS A 7 14.06 0.62 10.17
N PRO A 8 14.87 0.01 11.07
CA PRO A 8 15.15 -1.43 11.02
C PRO A 8 13.90 -2.31 11.03
N ASP A 9 12.86 -1.87 11.76
CA ASP A 9 11.59 -2.57 11.86
C ASP A 9 10.62 -2.28 10.68
N TYR A 10 11.05 -1.53 9.66
CA TYR A 10 10.20 -1.22 8.52
C TYR A 10 9.97 -2.45 7.60
N PRO A 11 8.71 -2.70 7.16
CA PRO A 11 7.46 -2.09 7.62
C PRO A 11 6.98 -2.73 8.95
N PRO A 12 6.61 -1.93 9.97
CA PRO A 12 6.26 -2.46 11.29
C PRO A 12 4.90 -3.17 11.34
N GLU A 13 3.94 -2.76 10.50
CA GLU A 13 2.58 -3.29 10.51
C GLU A 13 2.38 -4.34 9.43
N LYS A 14 2.02 -5.56 9.84
CA LYS A 14 1.64 -6.64 8.92
C LYS A 14 0.32 -6.32 8.22
N GLY A 15 0.28 -6.59 6.92
CA GLY A 15 -0.91 -6.42 6.09
C GLY A 15 -0.74 -7.10 4.73
N ARG A 16 -1.67 -6.82 3.82
CA ARG A 16 -1.67 -7.38 2.46
C ARG A 16 -1.01 -6.39 1.50
N TYR A 17 0.31 -6.50 1.40
CA TYR A 17 1.12 -5.72 0.48
C TYR A 17 2.36 -6.51 0.04
N VAL A 18 2.96 -6.07 -1.05
CA VAL A 18 4.26 -6.52 -1.52
C VAL A 18 5.27 -5.42 -1.27
N ARG A 19 6.45 -5.79 -0.76
CA ARG A 19 7.57 -4.87 -0.53
C ARG A 19 8.43 -4.79 -1.80
N GLY A 20 8.65 -3.57 -2.27
CA GLY A 20 9.47 -3.28 -3.45
C GLY A 20 10.75 -2.54 -3.06
N ASN A 21 11.00 -1.41 -3.71
CA ASN A 21 12.21 -0.61 -3.47
C ASN A 21 12.01 0.33 -2.27
N ASP A 22 12.60 0.02 -1.12
CA ASP A 22 12.49 0.82 0.10
C ASP A 22 12.93 2.29 -0.04
N PHE A 23 13.76 2.61 -1.03
CA PHE A 23 14.17 3.98 -1.32
C PHE A 23 13.24 4.69 -2.29
N SER A 24 12.21 4.04 -2.82
CA SER A 24 11.20 4.65 -3.68
C SER A 24 10.37 5.68 -2.93
N PRO A 25 9.98 6.80 -3.56
CA PRO A 25 9.15 7.80 -2.92
C PRO A 25 7.65 7.50 -2.99
N VAL A 26 7.23 6.35 -3.54
CA VAL A 26 5.82 6.06 -3.79
C VAL A 26 5.37 4.82 -3.00
N VAL A 27 4.22 4.92 -2.35
CA VAL A 27 3.39 3.77 -1.93
C VAL A 27 2.15 3.70 -2.81
N VAL A 28 1.75 2.49 -3.19
CA VAL A 28 0.53 2.23 -3.96
C VAL A 28 -0.50 1.54 -3.05
N VAL A 29 -1.68 2.12 -2.98
CA VAL A 29 -2.81 1.66 -2.18
C VAL A 29 -3.97 1.37 -3.12
N ILE A 30 -4.33 0.11 -3.24
CA ILE A 30 -5.44 -0.36 -4.08
C ILE A 30 -6.65 -0.63 -3.20
N ILE A 31 -7.76 0.05 -3.44
CA ILE A 31 -9.00 -0.19 -2.70
C ILE A 31 -9.51 -1.59 -3.06
N LEU A 32 -9.85 -2.36 -2.03
CA LEU A 32 -10.44 -3.68 -2.14
C LEU A 32 -11.90 -3.62 -1.71
N ASN A 33 -12.81 -3.82 -2.65
CA ASN A 33 -14.26 -3.81 -2.44
C ASN A 33 -14.89 -5.22 -2.50
N ARG A 34 -14.07 -6.26 -2.32
CA ARG A 34 -14.48 -7.68 -2.32
C ARG A 34 -13.94 -8.38 -1.09
N ASP A 35 -14.60 -9.49 -0.75
CA ASP A 35 -14.12 -10.41 0.28
C ASP A 35 -12.77 -11.03 -0.12
N GLU A 36 -11.99 -11.45 0.88
CA GLU A 36 -10.62 -11.96 0.70
C GLU A 36 -10.54 -13.19 -0.22
N ASP A 37 -11.56 -14.03 -0.21
CA ASP A 37 -11.69 -15.25 -1.03
C ASP A 37 -12.16 -14.98 -2.47
N LYS A 38 -12.52 -13.73 -2.80
CA LYS A 38 -13.13 -13.33 -4.08
C LYS A 38 -12.39 -12.17 -4.74
N ILE A 39 -11.10 -12.05 -4.49
CA ILE A 39 -10.29 -10.97 -5.04
C ILE A 39 -10.08 -11.23 -6.53
N PRO A 40 -10.52 -10.31 -7.41
CA PRO A 40 -10.30 -10.46 -8.85
C PRO A 40 -8.80 -10.41 -9.19
N SER A 41 -8.38 -11.16 -10.21
CA SER A 41 -6.99 -11.18 -10.69
C SER A 41 -6.49 -9.77 -11.06
N GLU A 42 -7.37 -8.90 -11.52
CA GLU A 42 -7.07 -7.53 -11.90
C GLU A 42 -6.57 -6.69 -10.70
N ILE A 43 -7.10 -6.93 -9.49
CA ILE A 43 -6.61 -6.26 -8.28
C ILE A 43 -5.22 -6.75 -7.90
N GLU A 44 -4.97 -8.06 -8.03
CA GLU A 44 -3.66 -8.64 -7.78
C GLU A 44 -2.63 -8.14 -8.80
N ASP A 45 -3.03 -8.00 -10.05
CA ASP A 45 -2.23 -7.43 -11.14
C ASP A 45 -1.88 -5.96 -10.86
N LEU A 46 -2.83 -5.15 -10.36
CA LEU A 46 -2.56 -3.77 -9.96
C LEU A 46 -1.54 -3.70 -8.81
N VAL A 47 -1.68 -4.56 -7.79
CA VAL A 47 -0.73 -4.63 -6.68
C VAL A 47 0.67 -4.99 -7.20
N ARG A 48 0.77 -6.04 -8.01
CA ARG A 48 2.04 -6.48 -8.61
C ARG A 48 2.67 -5.39 -9.49
N THR A 49 1.87 -4.75 -10.34
CA THR A 49 2.30 -3.65 -11.21
C THR A 49 2.93 -2.51 -10.40
N GLY A 50 2.39 -2.19 -9.22
CA GLY A 50 2.95 -1.14 -8.36
C GLY A 50 4.41 -1.39 -7.96
N VAL A 51 4.75 -2.61 -7.54
CA VAL A 51 6.15 -2.94 -7.20
C VAL A 51 7.04 -3.11 -8.42
N GLU A 52 6.53 -3.68 -9.53
CA GLU A 52 7.25 -3.79 -10.80
C GLU A 52 7.60 -2.41 -11.39
N ALA A 53 6.72 -1.42 -11.20
CA ALA A 53 6.97 -0.03 -11.55
C ALA A 53 7.89 0.71 -10.55
N GLY A 54 8.31 0.04 -9.47
CA GLY A 54 9.30 0.54 -8.53
C GLY A 54 8.74 1.22 -7.27
N ALA A 55 7.49 0.97 -6.87
CA ALA A 55 6.96 1.44 -5.58
C ALA A 55 7.72 0.82 -4.38
N ALA A 56 7.71 1.52 -3.24
CA ALA A 56 8.26 1.02 -1.99
C ALA A 56 7.39 -0.08 -1.40
N LEU A 57 6.08 0.15 -1.40
CA LEU A 57 5.04 -0.80 -1.01
C LEU A 57 3.91 -0.69 -2.03
N SER A 58 3.29 -1.81 -2.33
CA SER A 58 2.05 -1.87 -3.11
C SER A 58 1.11 -2.88 -2.47
N GLY A 59 -0.12 -2.50 -2.15
CA GLY A 59 -1.03 -3.37 -1.43
C GLY A 59 -2.48 -2.93 -1.44
N THR A 60 -3.32 -3.73 -0.80
CA THR A 60 -4.77 -3.49 -0.76
C THR A 60 -5.22 -2.88 0.56
N VAL A 61 -6.27 -2.07 0.52
CA VAL A 61 -6.97 -1.54 1.71
C VAL A 61 -8.48 -1.79 1.59
N GLN A 62 -9.10 -2.26 2.66
CA GLN A 62 -10.55 -2.55 2.68
C GLN A 62 -11.30 -1.72 3.72
N THR A 63 -10.73 -1.55 4.92
CA THR A 63 -11.41 -0.85 6.02
C THR A 63 -10.92 0.60 6.15
N PRO A 64 -11.83 1.56 6.38
CA PRO A 64 -11.52 2.99 6.48
C PRO A 64 -10.89 3.38 7.84
N ASN A 65 -10.55 2.40 8.68
CA ASN A 65 -9.98 2.57 10.02
C ASN A 65 -8.63 1.83 10.15
N ILE A 66 -8.63 0.60 10.65
CA ILE A 66 -7.45 -0.23 10.91
C ILE A 66 -6.58 -0.39 9.66
N GLY A 67 -7.20 -0.52 8.47
CA GLY A 67 -6.46 -0.57 7.21
C GLY A 67 -5.63 0.69 6.97
N ILE A 68 -6.24 1.86 7.18
CA ILE A 68 -5.58 3.17 7.05
C ILE A 68 -4.54 3.39 8.15
N GLU A 69 -4.84 3.02 9.40
CA GLU A 69 -3.89 3.10 10.53
C GLU A 69 -2.58 2.35 10.21
N LYS A 70 -2.71 1.11 9.70
CA LYS A 70 -1.56 0.30 9.29
C LYS A 70 -0.76 0.92 8.14
N ILE A 71 -1.45 1.47 7.14
CA ILE A 71 -0.80 2.17 6.02
C ILE A 71 -0.01 3.36 6.54
N ILE A 72 -0.60 4.19 7.40
CA ILE A 72 0.07 5.36 7.97
C ILE A 72 1.31 4.93 8.76
N CYS A 73 1.21 3.94 9.66
CA CYS A 73 2.35 3.41 10.41
C CYS A 73 3.49 2.93 9.49
N ASN A 74 3.16 2.21 8.42
CA ASN A 74 4.14 1.75 7.45
C ASN A 74 4.76 2.90 6.64
N VAL A 75 3.97 3.91 6.24
CA VAL A 75 4.48 5.04 5.46
C VAL A 75 5.40 5.93 6.30
N VAL A 76 5.00 6.31 7.51
CA VAL A 76 5.79 7.25 8.34
C VAL A 76 7.10 6.64 8.87
N SER A 77 7.18 5.29 8.95
CA SER A 77 8.41 4.59 9.33
C SER A 77 9.46 4.51 8.20
N ASN A 78 9.11 4.95 6.98
CA ASN A 78 10.04 5.10 5.86
C ASN A 78 10.00 6.53 5.30
N PRO A 79 10.93 7.42 5.74
CA PRO A 79 10.97 8.81 5.28
C PRO A 79 11.23 9.00 3.78
N ASN A 80 11.62 7.94 3.06
CA ASN A 80 11.76 8.01 1.61
C ASN A 80 10.42 8.14 0.90
N ILE A 81 9.32 7.62 1.47
CA ILE A 81 7.97 7.65 0.88
C ILE A 81 7.37 9.04 1.03
N ARG A 82 7.08 9.69 -0.10
CA ARG A 82 6.59 11.07 -0.19
C ARG A 82 5.25 11.19 -0.92
N TYR A 83 4.81 10.13 -1.59
CA TYR A 83 3.59 10.09 -2.38
C TYR A 83 2.84 8.80 -2.08
N ALA A 84 1.54 8.91 -1.91
CA ALA A 84 0.62 7.79 -1.90
C ALA A 84 -0.24 7.85 -3.16
N VAL A 85 -0.21 6.78 -3.95
CA VAL A 85 -1.12 6.58 -5.07
C VAL A 85 -2.28 5.75 -4.55
N LEU A 86 -3.47 6.33 -4.59
CA LEU A 86 -4.71 5.62 -4.31
C LEU A 86 -5.37 5.25 -5.64
N SER A 87 -5.74 3.98 -5.80
CA SER A 87 -6.36 3.48 -7.02
C SER A 87 -7.27 2.27 -6.72
N GLY A 88 -7.85 1.68 -7.75
CA GLY A 88 -8.81 0.58 -7.63
C GLY A 88 -10.27 1.06 -7.55
N PRO A 89 -11.22 0.11 -7.58
CA PRO A 89 -12.64 0.42 -7.46
C PRO A 89 -12.97 0.81 -6.00
N GLU A 90 -13.70 1.89 -5.82
CA GLU A 90 -14.14 2.32 -4.48
C GLU A 90 -14.97 1.23 -3.78
N SER A 91 -14.87 1.18 -2.45
CA SER A 91 -15.68 0.31 -1.61
C SER A 91 -17.00 0.99 -1.25
N GLU A 92 -18.10 0.46 -1.76
CA GLU A 92 -19.44 0.92 -1.38
C GLU A 92 -19.66 0.76 0.13
N GLY A 93 -20.23 1.79 0.77
CA GLY A 93 -20.48 1.83 2.22
C GLY A 93 -19.27 2.22 3.06
N HIS A 94 -18.08 1.66 2.81
CA HIS A 94 -16.87 2.01 3.55
C HIS A 94 -16.27 3.35 3.12
N MET A 95 -16.29 3.65 1.82
CA MET A 95 -15.69 4.86 1.24
C MET A 95 -14.25 5.06 1.74
N THR A 96 -13.39 4.08 1.45
CA THR A 96 -12.06 3.96 2.05
C THR A 96 -11.03 4.86 1.34
N GLY A 97 -11.32 5.30 0.13
CA GLY A 97 -10.48 6.20 -0.65
C GLY A 97 -10.40 7.63 -0.14
#